data_AF-A0A485KD31-F1
#
_entry.id   AF-A0A485KD31-F1
#
_cell.length_a   1.000
_cell.length_b   1.000
_cell.length_c   1.000
_cell.angle_alpha   90.00
_cell.angle_beta   90.00
_cell.angle_gamma   90.00
#
_symmetry.space_group_name_H-M   'P 1'
#
loop_
_entity.id
_entity.type
_entity.pdbx_description
1 polymer ?
#
loop_
_entity_poly.entity_id
_entity_poly.type
_entity_poly.pdbx_seq_one_letter_code
_entity_poly.pdbx_strand_id
1 'polypeptide(L)'
;MLFGVTKSAALALCLGLFVLSTAQEPFDSDDFTESICNVDESQNFLCYNVSEPAKIRTGLPVARLKVNNSWCTGWLFGSEGHVITNNHCVPNNSIANLTIVEFAAITPNCNAVGSRGSHPGRYVANSTTILATDIPLDYTLLRLNLNPGMDVRAYGYLQARDVAATLSESVYVIGHPRGFPKRIAMVKDGNPGKITTTNYTETRPTICRNVDRLGHNLDTERGSSGSPVLAADSNLVVGLHNCGGCSPSTQAYGSNYAVKILQIVDSLRAKNLLPRDAVAPTPPRTPSPTPSRTLSPTPSRTPSPIPSRTPSPTPSPTPSSTPSPRTPPPALTSIITFEGANITVLHTDEPSPFSQCTVEKDNIDFEGNDIASTSRREPDDCCDDCTATPGCQVYVWSDYNGGTCWLKSAKGAMRFAYGLHAASISSDSL
;
A
#
# COMPACT_ATOMS: atom_id res chain seq x y z
N MET A 1 8.96 63.91 -67.84
CA MET A 1 8.39 63.51 -69.14
C MET A 1 7.43 62.36 -68.91
N LEU A 2 6.28 62.43 -69.58
CA LEU A 2 5.23 61.42 -69.81
C LEU A 2 4.24 61.01 -68.69
N PHE A 3 3.03 61.58 -68.83
CA PHE A 3 1.66 61.02 -68.78
C PHE A 3 1.27 59.90 -67.79
N GLY A 4 0.15 60.14 -67.10
CA GLY A 4 -0.60 59.11 -66.37
C GLY A 4 -1.60 58.33 -67.23
N VAL A 5 -2.46 57.55 -66.53
CA VAL A 5 -3.84 57.09 -66.86
C VAL A 5 -4.08 55.59 -66.52
N THR A 6 -4.86 55.39 -65.44
CA THR A 6 -6.00 54.47 -65.19
C THR A 6 -5.92 52.92 -65.15
N LYS A 7 -6.46 52.40 -64.03
CA LYS A 7 -7.54 51.40 -63.82
C LYS A 7 -7.44 49.93 -64.31
N SER A 8 -7.56 49.05 -63.30
CA SER A 8 -8.55 47.96 -63.13
C SER A 8 -8.27 46.52 -63.59
N ALA A 9 -8.67 45.61 -62.66
CA ALA A 9 -9.07 44.18 -62.77
C ALA A 9 -7.99 43.16 -62.39
N ALA A 10 -8.26 42.00 -61.78
CA ALA A 10 -9.35 41.45 -60.95
C ALA A 10 -8.84 40.08 -60.42
N LEU A 11 -9.47 39.57 -59.35
CA LEU A 11 -9.55 38.14 -58.95
C LEU A 11 -8.29 37.43 -58.42
N ALA A 12 -8.25 37.16 -57.11
CA ALA A 12 -8.56 35.82 -56.54
C ALA A 12 -8.30 35.83 -55.03
N LEU A 13 -9.35 36.09 -54.23
CA LEU A 13 -9.32 35.92 -52.79
C LEU A 13 -9.54 34.43 -52.49
N CYS A 14 -8.47 33.65 -52.33
CA CYS A 14 -8.57 32.34 -51.68
C CYS A 14 -8.81 32.57 -50.19
N LEU A 15 -10.09 32.49 -49.77
CA LEU A 15 -10.42 32.22 -48.37
C LEU A 15 -9.94 30.80 -48.05
N GLY A 16 -8.70 30.70 -47.58
CA GLY A 16 -8.25 29.53 -46.83
C GLY A 16 -9.04 29.50 -45.54
N LEU A 17 -9.95 28.53 -45.42
CA LEU A 17 -10.48 28.07 -44.13
C LEU A 17 -9.29 27.67 -43.26
N PHE A 18 -8.83 28.57 -42.41
CA PHE A 18 -8.07 28.19 -41.23
C PHE A 18 -9.04 27.49 -40.28
N VAL A 19 -9.15 26.17 -40.45
CA VAL A 19 -9.60 25.31 -39.37
C VAL A 19 -8.52 25.43 -38.30
N LEU A 20 -8.74 26.32 -37.33
CA LEU A 20 -8.09 26.25 -36.04
C LEU A 20 -8.52 24.91 -35.42
N SER A 21 -7.78 23.85 -35.75
CA SER A 21 -7.82 22.62 -34.99
C SER A 21 -7.15 22.94 -33.66
N THR A 22 -7.94 23.42 -32.71
CA THR A 22 -7.64 23.25 -31.30
C THR A 22 -7.83 21.77 -31.01
N ALA A 23 -6.81 20.96 -31.29
CA ALA A 23 -6.63 19.69 -30.61
C ALA A 23 -6.25 20.03 -29.16
N GLN A 24 -7.24 20.47 -28.39
CA GLN A 24 -7.27 20.28 -26.95
C GLN A 24 -7.43 18.78 -26.79
N GLU A 25 -6.32 18.04 -26.86
CA GLU A 25 -6.29 16.67 -26.36
C GLU A 25 -6.79 16.74 -24.92
N PRO A 26 -7.85 15.99 -24.57
CA PRO A 26 -8.42 16.04 -23.25
C PRO A 26 -7.31 15.61 -22.28
N PHE A 27 -6.97 16.51 -21.35
CA PHE A 27 -6.19 16.15 -20.18
C PHE A 27 -6.98 15.09 -19.43
N ASP A 28 -6.61 13.82 -19.65
CA ASP A 28 -7.11 12.69 -18.88
C ASP A 28 -6.75 12.94 -17.41
N SER A 29 -7.80 13.04 -16.61
CA SER A 29 -7.77 13.35 -15.19
C SER A 29 -7.14 12.22 -14.36
N ASP A 30 -6.01 12.50 -13.73
CA ASP A 30 -5.65 12.12 -12.34
C ASP A 30 -5.78 10.67 -11.82
N ASP A 31 -5.60 9.63 -12.65
CA ASP A 31 -5.52 8.21 -12.22
C ASP A 31 -4.06 7.66 -12.06
N PHE A 32 -3.08 8.56 -11.91
CA PHE A 32 -1.68 8.27 -12.29
C PHE A 32 -0.67 7.89 -11.19
N THR A 33 -1.08 7.46 -9.99
CA THR A 33 -0.07 7.26 -8.92
C THR A 33 0.09 5.86 -8.38
N GLU A 34 -0.97 5.10 -8.11
CA GLU A 34 -0.92 3.71 -7.63
C GLU A 34 -2.30 3.11 -7.87
N SER A 35 -2.38 1.91 -8.45
CA SER A 35 -3.68 1.44 -8.94
C SER A 35 -3.95 -0.04 -8.73
N ILE A 36 -5.19 -0.33 -8.31
CA ILE A 36 -5.83 -1.62 -8.47
C ILE A 36 -6.23 -1.73 -9.94
N CYS A 37 -5.61 -2.64 -10.68
CA CYS A 37 -6.01 -2.86 -12.07
C CYS A 37 -7.06 -3.95 -12.12
N ASN A 38 -8.34 -3.56 -12.11
CA ASN A 38 -9.54 -4.40 -12.01
C ASN A 38 -10.03 -4.57 -10.57
N VAL A 39 -10.03 -5.79 -10.04
CA VAL A 39 -10.50 -6.12 -8.69
C VAL A 39 -9.30 -6.15 -7.75
N ASP A 40 -9.44 -5.59 -6.55
CA ASP A 40 -8.43 -5.69 -5.50
C ASP A 40 -8.34 -7.14 -5.00
N GLU A 41 -7.24 -7.80 -5.33
CA GLU A 41 -6.94 -9.16 -4.84
C GLU A 41 -6.01 -9.16 -3.63
N SER A 42 -5.63 -7.97 -3.12
CA SER A 42 -4.96 -7.90 -1.83
C SER A 42 -5.88 -8.38 -0.70
N GLN A 43 -5.27 -8.92 0.35
CA GLN A 43 -6.02 -9.38 1.52
C GLN A 43 -5.47 -8.78 2.80
N ASN A 44 -6.31 -8.76 3.83
CA ASN A 44 -5.89 -8.36 5.16
C ASN A 44 -4.70 -9.21 5.62
N PHE A 45 -3.76 -8.59 6.32
CA PHE A 45 -2.51 -9.21 6.74
C PHE A 45 -2.71 -10.60 7.38
N LEU A 46 -3.71 -10.75 8.26
CA LEU A 46 -3.96 -12.01 8.97
C LEU A 46 -4.65 -13.10 8.14
N CYS A 47 -5.11 -12.83 6.91
CA CYS A 47 -5.60 -13.87 6.00
C CYS A 47 -4.54 -14.94 5.72
N TYR A 48 -3.28 -14.55 5.78
CA TYR A 48 -2.14 -15.41 5.47
C TYR A 48 -1.44 -15.99 6.70
N ASN A 49 -2.04 -15.85 7.90
CA ASN A 49 -1.43 -16.30 9.16
C ASN A 49 -1.12 -17.82 9.17
N VAL A 50 -2.01 -18.62 8.58
CA VAL A 50 -1.86 -20.08 8.55
C VAL A 50 -1.11 -20.54 7.30
N SER A 51 -1.42 -19.96 6.14
CA SER A 51 -0.87 -20.42 4.86
C SER A 51 0.56 -19.92 4.60
N GLU A 52 0.94 -18.75 5.14
CA GLU A 52 2.23 -18.10 4.84
C GLU A 52 2.87 -17.47 6.09
N PRO A 53 3.13 -18.26 7.16
CA PRO A 53 3.66 -17.73 8.42
C PRO A 53 5.01 -17.01 8.27
N ALA A 54 5.82 -17.38 7.27
CA ALA A 54 7.07 -16.68 6.98
C ALA A 54 6.86 -15.25 6.45
N LYS A 55 5.86 -15.05 5.58
CA LYS A 55 5.50 -13.73 5.04
C LYS A 55 4.89 -12.84 6.12
N ILE A 56 4.18 -13.43 7.07
CA ILE A 56 3.65 -12.74 8.25
C ILE A 56 4.78 -12.24 9.15
N ARG A 57 5.79 -13.07 9.44
CA ARG A 57 6.98 -12.59 10.16
C ARG A 57 7.70 -11.48 9.40
N THR A 58 7.80 -11.61 8.08
CA THR A 58 8.40 -10.61 7.19
C THR A 58 7.63 -9.29 7.20
N GLY A 59 6.32 -9.29 7.42
CA GLY A 59 5.53 -8.08 7.47
C GLY A 59 5.56 -7.32 8.79
N LEU A 60 6.09 -7.89 9.88
CA LEU A 60 6.22 -7.21 11.18
C LEU A 60 6.94 -5.85 11.11
N PRO A 61 8.10 -5.72 10.43
CA PRO A 61 8.82 -4.45 10.29
C PRO A 61 8.19 -3.45 9.29
N VAL A 62 7.04 -3.75 8.69
CA VAL A 62 6.31 -2.81 7.81
C VAL A 62 5.40 -1.93 8.66
N ALA A 63 5.52 -0.63 8.48
CA ALA A 63 4.83 0.42 9.23
C ALA A 63 3.93 1.26 8.34
N ARG A 64 2.83 1.74 8.94
CA ARG A 64 1.99 2.80 8.40
C ARG A 64 2.62 4.13 8.77
N LEU A 65 2.75 5.02 7.80
CA LEU A 65 3.29 6.37 8.00
C LEU A 65 2.16 7.38 7.79
N LYS A 66 1.94 8.25 8.78
CA LYS A 66 1.15 9.47 8.59
C LYS A 66 2.13 10.59 8.29
N VAL A 67 2.14 11.04 7.04
CA VAL A 67 3.06 12.05 6.50
C VAL A 67 2.28 13.33 6.23
N ASN A 68 2.20 14.20 7.25
CA ASN A 68 1.32 15.37 7.22
C ASN A 68 -0.16 14.95 7.02
N ASN A 69 -0.82 15.43 5.95
CA ASN A 69 -2.21 15.09 5.60
C ASN A 69 -2.31 13.88 4.65
N SER A 70 -1.20 13.16 4.41
CA SER A 70 -1.17 11.98 3.55
C SER A 70 -0.69 10.75 4.32
N TRP A 71 -0.83 9.59 3.68
CA TRP A 71 -0.41 8.31 4.22
C TRP A 71 0.56 7.66 3.26
N CYS A 72 1.56 6.99 3.81
CA CYS A 72 2.51 6.18 3.07
C CYS A 72 2.83 4.90 3.85
N THR A 73 3.62 4.05 3.23
CA THR A 73 4.20 2.87 3.85
C THR A 73 5.70 3.09 4.05
N GLY A 74 6.25 2.55 5.14
CA GLY A 74 7.68 2.46 5.34
C GLY A 74 8.02 1.18 6.07
N TRP A 75 9.31 0.86 6.17
CA TRP A 75 9.73 -0.36 6.83
C TRP A 75 11.14 -0.27 7.40
N LEU A 76 11.41 -1.05 8.45
CA LEU A 76 12.73 -1.08 9.10
C LEU A 76 13.76 -1.72 8.17
N PHE A 77 14.76 -0.96 7.76
CA PHE A 77 15.80 -1.41 6.83
C PHE A 77 17.12 -1.65 7.57
N GLY A 78 17.50 -2.93 7.70
CA GLY A 78 18.65 -3.32 8.51
C GLY A 78 18.43 -3.18 10.01
N SER A 79 19.45 -3.53 10.78
CA SER A 79 19.36 -3.75 12.23
C SER A 79 19.46 -2.48 13.09
N GLU A 80 19.63 -1.31 12.48
CA GLU A 80 19.87 -0.04 13.20
C GLU A 80 18.61 0.75 13.54
N GLY A 81 17.42 0.22 13.21
CA GLY A 81 16.15 0.87 13.54
C GLY A 81 15.78 2.05 12.62
N HIS A 82 16.42 2.13 11.45
CA HIS A 82 16.10 3.12 10.42
C HIS A 82 14.90 2.66 9.59
N VAL A 83 14.03 3.60 9.21
CA VAL A 83 12.89 3.34 8.32
C VAL A 83 13.20 3.88 6.94
N ILE A 84 12.94 3.10 5.90
CA ILE A 84 12.97 3.57 4.51
C ILE A 84 11.54 3.72 3.97
N THR A 85 11.32 4.76 3.16
CA THR A 85 10.08 5.06 2.42
C THR A 85 10.45 5.84 1.16
N ASN A 86 9.46 6.33 0.39
CA ASN A 86 9.74 7.15 -0.79
C ASN A 86 10.14 8.59 -0.46
N ASN A 87 10.92 9.22 -1.35
CA ASN A 87 11.20 10.65 -1.28
C ASN A 87 9.92 11.46 -1.43
N HIS A 88 9.03 11.10 -2.36
CA HIS A 88 7.78 11.84 -2.52
C HIS A 88 6.86 11.76 -1.28
N CYS A 89 7.01 10.75 -0.42
CA CYS A 89 6.32 10.68 0.88
C CYS A 89 6.94 11.63 1.91
N VAL A 90 8.27 11.62 2.01
CA VAL A 90 9.02 12.46 2.96
C VAL A 90 10.14 13.20 2.22
N PRO A 91 9.81 14.32 1.54
CA PRO A 91 10.74 14.97 0.61
C PRO A 91 11.74 15.91 1.28
N ASN A 92 11.48 16.32 2.52
CA ASN A 92 12.28 17.31 3.23
C ASN A 92 12.10 17.20 4.76
N ASN A 93 12.95 17.92 5.50
CA ASN A 93 12.96 17.91 6.97
C ASN A 93 11.66 18.40 7.61
N SER A 94 10.90 19.27 6.93
CA SER A 94 9.61 19.74 7.47
C SER A 94 8.60 18.60 7.53
N ILE A 95 8.53 17.78 6.48
CA ILE A 95 7.65 16.60 6.46
C ILE A 95 8.18 15.52 7.39
N ALA A 96 9.51 15.31 7.44
CA ALA A 96 10.11 14.32 8.34
C ALA A 96 9.78 14.62 9.82
N ASN A 97 9.81 15.89 10.23
CA ASN A 97 9.51 16.31 11.59
C ASN A 97 8.03 16.10 11.98
N LEU A 98 7.13 15.98 11.01
CA LEU A 98 5.70 15.72 11.20
C LEU A 98 5.32 14.26 10.92
N THR A 99 6.28 13.42 10.51
CA THR A 99 6.02 12.04 10.13
C THR A 99 5.81 11.18 11.38
N ILE A 100 4.61 10.62 11.52
CA ILE A 100 4.28 9.67 12.58
C ILE A 100 4.46 8.25 12.04
N VAL A 101 5.11 7.39 12.82
CA VAL A 101 5.42 6.01 12.45
C VAL A 101 4.65 5.04 13.34
N GLU A 102 3.84 4.19 12.71
CA GLU A 102 2.93 3.28 13.37
C GLU A 102 3.18 1.84 12.90
N PHE A 103 3.59 0.97 13.82
CA PHE A 103 3.75 -0.46 13.56
C PHE A 103 2.52 -1.23 14.01
N ALA A 104 2.31 -2.42 13.46
CA ALA A 104 1.23 -3.33 13.85
C ALA A 104 -0.20 -2.75 13.72
N ALA A 105 -0.43 -1.79 12.82
CA ALA A 105 -1.77 -1.41 12.38
C ALA A 105 -2.35 -2.53 11.51
N ILE A 106 -3.01 -3.50 12.14
CA ILE A 106 -3.52 -4.73 11.49
C ILE A 106 -4.98 -4.96 11.90
N THR A 107 -5.76 -5.56 11.01
CA THR A 107 -7.11 -6.02 11.36
C THR A 107 -7.04 -7.20 12.34
N PRO A 108 -8.08 -7.42 13.18
CA PRO A 108 -8.10 -8.52 14.15
C PRO A 108 -8.27 -9.90 13.50
N ASN A 109 -8.73 -9.96 12.25
CA ASN A 109 -8.87 -11.19 11.48
C ASN A 109 -8.92 -10.90 9.97
N CYS A 110 -9.00 -11.96 9.17
CA CYS A 110 -9.01 -11.89 7.71
C CYS A 110 -10.19 -11.10 7.13
N ASN A 111 -11.37 -11.17 7.75
CA ASN A 111 -12.61 -10.63 7.18
C ASN A 111 -13.01 -9.27 7.77
N ALA A 112 -12.24 -8.76 8.72
CA ALA A 112 -12.52 -7.47 9.35
C ALA A 112 -12.36 -6.32 8.34
N VAL A 113 -13.25 -5.34 8.44
CA VAL A 113 -13.26 -4.19 7.55
C VAL A 113 -12.26 -3.17 8.06
N GLY A 114 -11.33 -2.76 7.21
CA GLY A 114 -10.41 -1.66 7.47
C GLY A 114 -10.89 -0.36 6.82
N SER A 115 -10.68 0.76 7.50
CA SER A 115 -10.73 2.10 6.93
C SER A 115 -9.44 2.86 7.24
N ARG A 116 -9.29 4.06 6.66
CA ARG A 116 -8.11 4.92 6.84
C ARG A 116 -7.92 5.24 8.33
N GLY A 117 -6.70 5.07 8.82
CA GLY A 117 -6.37 5.27 10.24
C GLY A 117 -6.96 4.25 11.22
N SER A 118 -7.88 3.39 10.80
CA SER A 118 -8.48 2.37 11.68
C SER A 118 -7.48 1.32 12.17
N HIS A 119 -7.90 0.57 13.19
CA HIS A 119 -7.13 -0.49 13.84
C HIS A 119 -5.73 -0.01 14.22
N PRO A 120 -5.65 1.01 15.09
CA PRO A 120 -4.38 1.59 15.43
C PRO A 120 -3.48 0.52 16.03
N GLY A 121 -2.25 0.51 15.55
CA GLY A 121 -1.19 -0.27 16.13
C GLY A 121 -0.46 0.55 17.18
N ARG A 122 0.87 0.41 17.20
CA ARG A 122 1.74 1.13 18.12
C ARG A 122 2.44 2.29 17.42
N TYR A 123 2.13 3.50 17.86
CA TYR A 123 2.86 4.72 17.46
C TYR A 123 4.24 4.75 18.12
N VAL A 124 5.28 4.43 17.35
CA VAL A 124 6.65 4.31 17.89
C VAL A 124 7.40 5.64 17.86
N ALA A 125 7.02 6.56 16.97
CA ALA A 125 7.66 7.87 16.81
C ALA A 125 6.66 8.90 16.27
N ASN A 126 6.66 10.10 16.84
CA ASN A 126 5.84 11.23 16.38
C ASN A 126 6.61 12.22 15.49
N SER A 127 7.90 11.98 15.30
CA SER A 127 8.75 12.74 14.38
C SER A 127 9.91 11.86 13.90
N THR A 128 10.52 12.25 12.79
CA THR A 128 11.67 11.57 12.22
C THR A 128 12.73 12.56 11.77
N THR A 129 13.95 12.07 11.53
CA THR A 129 15.07 12.83 10.97
C THR A 129 15.52 12.17 9.67
N ILE A 130 15.69 12.94 8.59
CA ILE A 130 16.26 12.41 7.34
C ILE A 130 17.75 12.12 7.54
N LEU A 131 18.15 10.89 7.26
CA LEU A 131 19.56 10.49 7.17
C LEU A 131 20.06 10.61 5.73
N ALA A 132 19.28 10.10 4.78
CA ALA A 132 19.54 10.21 3.36
C ALA A 132 18.23 10.40 2.60
N THR A 133 18.27 11.15 1.51
CA THR A 133 17.17 11.22 0.56
C THR A 133 17.72 11.33 -0.85
N ASP A 134 16.97 10.85 -1.82
CA ASP A 134 17.35 10.82 -3.23
C ASP A 134 16.10 11.00 -4.09
N ILE A 135 16.02 12.11 -4.81
CA ILE A 135 14.84 12.46 -5.62
C ILE A 135 14.75 11.55 -6.86
N PRO A 136 15.84 11.31 -7.65
CA PRO A 136 15.79 10.38 -8.77
C PRO A 136 15.42 8.95 -8.37
N LEU A 137 16.05 8.41 -7.31
CA LEU A 137 15.75 7.05 -6.82
C LEU A 137 14.52 7.00 -5.91
N ASP A 138 13.82 8.11 -5.74
CA ASP A 138 12.60 8.27 -4.96
C ASP A 138 12.61 7.57 -3.60
N TYR A 139 13.69 7.71 -2.82
CA TYR A 139 13.76 7.15 -1.48
C TYR A 139 14.17 8.18 -0.43
N THR A 140 13.71 7.96 0.80
CA THR A 140 14.17 8.64 2.00
C THR A 140 14.44 7.60 3.08
N LEU A 141 15.64 7.64 3.67
CA LEU A 141 16.03 6.88 4.85
C LEU A 141 15.89 7.78 6.08
N LEU A 142 15.12 7.33 7.06
CA LEU A 142 14.72 8.05 8.25
C LEU A 142 15.31 7.41 9.50
N ARG A 143 15.84 8.25 10.40
CA ARG A 143 16.00 7.90 11.80
C ARG A 143 14.72 8.24 12.55
N LEU A 144 14.21 7.29 13.33
CA LEU A 144 13.05 7.50 14.17
C LEU A 144 13.44 8.27 15.44
N ASN A 145 12.73 9.36 15.75
CA ASN A 145 12.80 10.00 17.06
C ASN A 145 11.81 9.27 17.98
N LEU A 146 12.27 8.17 18.57
CA LEU A 146 11.39 7.25 19.32
C LEU A 146 10.67 7.96 20.47
N ASN A 147 9.38 7.67 20.60
CA ASN A 147 8.59 8.08 21.76
C ASN A 147 9.16 7.39 23.03
N PRO A 148 9.01 7.98 24.23
CA PRO A 148 9.52 7.39 25.47
C PRO A 148 9.04 5.95 25.67
N GLY A 149 9.96 5.05 26.01
CA GLY A 149 9.66 3.63 26.26
C GLY A 149 9.43 2.79 25.00
N MET A 150 9.66 3.33 23.81
CA MET A 150 9.52 2.58 22.55
C MET A 150 10.82 1.89 22.15
N ASP A 151 10.69 0.65 21.68
CA ASP A 151 11.77 -0.14 21.10
C ASP A 151 11.28 -0.83 19.82
N VAL A 152 11.91 -0.50 18.70
CA VAL A 152 11.54 -1.04 17.39
C VAL A 152 12.20 -2.39 17.08
N ARG A 153 13.20 -2.82 17.88
CA ARG A 153 13.89 -4.11 17.67
C ARG A 153 12.94 -5.29 17.77
N ALA A 154 11.84 -5.16 18.52
CA ALA A 154 10.80 -6.17 18.65
C ALA A 154 10.14 -6.52 17.30
N TYR A 155 10.13 -5.61 16.32
CA TYR A 155 9.55 -5.85 15.00
C TYR A 155 10.52 -6.50 14.01
N GLY A 156 11.79 -6.67 14.38
CA GLY A 156 12.83 -7.12 13.45
C GLY A 156 13.15 -6.07 12.38
N TYR A 157 13.60 -6.52 11.21
CA TYR A 157 13.92 -5.67 10.06
C TYR A 157 13.88 -6.46 8.76
N LEU A 158 13.78 -5.75 7.64
CA LEU A 158 13.90 -6.34 6.31
C LEU A 158 15.31 -6.17 5.76
N GLN A 159 15.67 -7.08 4.87
CA GLN A 159 16.93 -7.08 4.15
C GLN A 159 16.68 -7.01 2.65
N ALA A 160 17.48 -6.21 1.96
CA ALA A 160 17.59 -6.21 0.52
C ALA A 160 18.25 -7.49 0.03
N ARG A 161 17.77 -7.99 -1.11
CA ARG A 161 18.48 -9.01 -1.86
C ARG A 161 19.70 -8.39 -2.55
N ASP A 162 20.80 -9.12 -2.59
CA ASP A 162 22.06 -8.73 -3.24
C ASP A 162 22.15 -9.14 -4.72
N VAL A 163 21.10 -9.78 -5.24
CA VAL A 163 20.97 -10.19 -6.64
C VAL A 163 19.76 -9.52 -7.27
N ALA A 164 19.93 -9.06 -8.51
CA ALA A 164 18.89 -8.38 -9.27
C ALA A 164 17.65 -9.27 -9.48
N ALA A 165 16.48 -8.64 -9.51
CA ALA A 165 15.23 -9.32 -9.87
C ALA A 165 15.20 -9.73 -11.33
N THR A 166 14.53 -10.86 -11.59
CA THR A 166 14.40 -11.44 -12.93
C THR A 166 12.97 -11.31 -13.44
N LEU A 167 12.81 -11.31 -14.76
CA LEU A 167 11.49 -11.24 -15.40
C LEU A 167 10.66 -12.48 -15.01
N SER A 168 9.38 -12.27 -14.71
CA SER A 168 8.43 -13.30 -14.23
C SER A 168 8.76 -13.92 -12.88
N GLU A 169 9.74 -13.39 -12.15
CA GLU A 169 9.99 -13.79 -10.77
C GLU A 169 8.77 -13.53 -9.89
N SER A 170 8.36 -14.52 -9.10
CA SER A 170 7.24 -14.37 -8.18
C SER A 170 7.58 -13.43 -7.03
N VAL A 171 6.70 -12.45 -6.81
CA VAL A 171 6.85 -11.42 -5.78
C VAL A 171 5.54 -11.18 -5.04
N TYR A 172 5.62 -10.48 -3.91
CA TYR A 172 4.48 -9.97 -3.18
C TYR A 172 4.78 -8.58 -2.60
N VAL A 173 3.73 -7.82 -2.26
CA VAL A 173 3.82 -6.49 -1.64
C VAL A 173 3.10 -6.51 -0.31
N ILE A 174 3.72 -5.91 0.71
CA ILE A 174 3.09 -5.67 2.01
C ILE A 174 3.02 -4.17 2.22
N GLY A 175 1.85 -3.63 2.54
CA GLY A 175 1.74 -2.19 2.74
C GLY A 175 0.44 -1.75 3.40
N HIS A 176 0.26 -0.43 3.42
CA HIS A 176 -0.89 0.26 3.98
C HIS A 176 -1.61 1.07 2.88
N PRO A 177 -2.24 0.41 1.90
CA PRO A 177 -3.02 1.10 0.88
C PRO A 177 -4.07 1.98 1.55
N ARG A 178 -4.21 3.23 1.08
CA ARG A 178 -5.09 4.29 1.60
C ARG A 178 -4.87 4.66 3.07
N GLY A 179 -3.75 4.28 3.68
CA GLY A 179 -3.56 4.39 5.13
C GLY A 179 -4.44 3.43 5.93
N PHE A 180 -4.94 2.36 5.30
CA PHE A 180 -5.73 1.33 5.95
C PHE A 180 -4.83 0.41 6.78
N PRO A 181 -5.39 -0.52 7.58
CA PRO A 181 -4.62 -1.58 8.21
C PRO A 181 -3.83 -2.38 7.16
N LYS A 182 -2.76 -3.01 7.60
CA LYS A 182 -1.79 -3.72 6.74
C LYS A 182 -2.48 -4.75 5.85
N ARG A 183 -2.12 -4.75 4.57
CA ARG A 183 -2.57 -5.72 3.57
C ARG A 183 -1.37 -6.36 2.88
N ILE A 184 -1.59 -7.56 2.33
CA ILE A 184 -0.63 -8.25 1.48
C ILE A 184 -1.27 -8.50 0.12
N ALA A 185 -0.61 -8.06 -0.94
CA ALA A 185 -0.93 -8.42 -2.32
C ALA A 185 0.03 -9.53 -2.77
N MET A 186 -0.50 -10.74 -3.00
CA MET A 186 0.29 -11.89 -3.47
C MET A 186 -0.21 -12.49 -4.77
N VAL A 187 -1.44 -12.19 -5.16
CA VAL A 187 -2.15 -12.83 -6.26
C VAL A 187 -2.59 -11.75 -7.22
N LYS A 188 -2.55 -12.08 -8.52
CA LYS A 188 -3.17 -11.32 -9.59
C LYS A 188 -3.87 -12.24 -10.57
N ASP A 189 -5.15 -12.00 -10.84
CA ASP A 189 -6.05 -12.80 -11.65
C ASP A 189 -5.96 -14.29 -11.30
N GLY A 190 -5.97 -14.61 -10.00
CA GLY A 190 -5.83 -15.96 -9.46
C GLY A 190 -4.45 -16.62 -9.58
N ASN A 191 -3.44 -15.91 -10.11
CA ASN A 191 -2.06 -16.40 -10.26
C ASN A 191 -1.09 -15.69 -9.30
N PRO A 192 0.06 -16.28 -8.95
CA PRO A 192 1.07 -15.58 -8.16
C PRO A 192 1.49 -14.25 -8.82
N GLY A 193 1.59 -13.19 -8.01
CA GLY A 193 2.16 -11.92 -8.42
C GLY A 193 3.58 -12.07 -8.92
N LYS A 194 3.98 -11.24 -9.88
CA LYS A 194 5.26 -11.37 -10.56
C LYS A 194 5.86 -10.04 -11.01
N ILE A 195 7.16 -10.05 -11.23
CA ILE A 195 7.86 -9.01 -11.98
C ILE A 195 7.47 -9.09 -13.46
N THR A 196 6.97 -8.01 -14.02
CA THR A 196 6.49 -7.90 -15.41
C THR A 196 7.50 -7.23 -16.34
N THR A 197 8.41 -6.43 -15.79
CA THR A 197 9.59 -5.92 -16.50
C THR A 197 10.71 -5.65 -15.50
N THR A 198 11.95 -5.82 -15.94
CA THR A 198 13.15 -5.51 -15.15
C THR A 198 13.85 -4.24 -15.61
N ASN A 199 13.32 -3.57 -16.63
CA ASN A 199 13.88 -2.34 -17.16
C ASN A 199 12.75 -1.48 -17.71
N TYR A 200 12.35 -0.48 -16.93
CA TYR A 200 11.35 0.49 -17.32
C TYR A 200 11.75 1.86 -16.84
N THR A 201 11.88 2.78 -17.79
CA THR A 201 12.14 4.19 -17.53
C THR A 201 11.12 4.99 -18.32
N GLU A 202 10.39 5.87 -17.65
CA GLU A 202 9.44 6.71 -18.33
C GLU A 202 10.14 7.65 -19.31
N THR A 203 9.58 7.74 -20.51
CA THR A 203 10.13 8.55 -21.61
C THR A 203 10.01 10.06 -21.37
N ARG A 204 9.20 10.48 -20.38
CA ARG A 204 9.07 11.87 -19.93
C ARG A 204 9.07 11.92 -18.39
N PRO A 205 9.61 12.98 -17.76
CA PRO A 205 9.53 13.12 -16.31
C PRO A 205 8.06 13.27 -15.89
N THR A 206 7.49 12.25 -15.26
CA THR A 206 6.19 12.36 -14.58
C THR A 206 6.39 12.42 -13.07
N ILE A 207 5.28 12.41 -12.32
CA ILE A 207 5.24 12.26 -10.86
C ILE A 207 5.95 10.98 -10.37
N CYS A 208 6.07 9.95 -11.22
CA CYS A 208 6.71 8.68 -10.90
C CYS A 208 8.25 8.65 -10.99
N ARG A 209 8.88 9.81 -11.24
CA ARG A 209 10.33 10.02 -11.46
C ARG A 209 10.89 9.31 -12.70
N ASN A 210 11.91 9.91 -13.29
CA ASN A 210 12.65 9.32 -14.41
C ASN A 210 13.76 8.40 -13.88
N VAL A 211 13.40 7.17 -13.55
CA VAL A 211 14.29 6.15 -12.99
C VAL A 211 13.97 4.77 -13.57
N ASP A 212 15.01 3.98 -13.79
CA ASP A 212 14.93 2.58 -14.21
C ASP A 212 14.39 1.68 -13.09
N ARG A 213 13.19 1.16 -13.30
CA ARG A 213 12.36 0.47 -12.30
C ARG A 213 12.11 -0.99 -12.67
N LEU A 214 11.65 -1.74 -11.67
CA LEU A 214 10.90 -2.98 -11.87
C LEU A 214 9.43 -2.62 -12.11
N GLY A 215 8.77 -3.37 -12.98
CA GLY A 215 7.30 -3.42 -13.01
C GLY A 215 6.80 -4.69 -12.31
N HIS A 216 5.66 -4.59 -11.66
CA HIS A 216 4.92 -5.71 -11.07
C HIS A 216 3.42 -5.58 -11.34
N ASN A 217 2.71 -6.70 -11.26
CA ASN A 217 1.27 -6.76 -11.52
C ASN A 217 0.39 -6.79 -10.26
N LEU A 218 1.00 -6.69 -9.08
CA LEU A 218 0.28 -6.70 -7.80
C LEU A 218 -0.46 -5.40 -7.53
N ASP A 219 -1.63 -5.52 -6.94
CA ASP A 219 -2.49 -4.38 -6.62
C ASP A 219 -1.91 -3.53 -5.48
N THR A 220 -1.94 -2.23 -5.69
CA THR A 220 -1.54 -1.19 -4.75
C THR A 220 -2.50 -0.01 -4.90
N GLU A 221 -2.59 0.83 -3.90
CA GLU A 221 -3.36 2.09 -3.95
C GLU A 221 -2.63 3.17 -3.19
N ARG A 222 -3.00 4.43 -3.43
CA ARG A 222 -2.47 5.62 -2.74
C ARG A 222 -2.11 5.32 -1.29
N GLY A 223 -0.86 5.49 -0.91
CA GLY A 223 -0.33 5.19 0.42
C GLY A 223 0.38 3.84 0.54
N SER A 224 0.35 3.06 -0.55
CA SER A 224 1.28 1.97 -0.76
C SER A 224 2.70 2.48 -1.03
N SER A 225 2.86 3.76 -1.36
CA SER A 225 4.15 4.40 -1.58
C SER A 225 5.13 4.05 -0.47
N GLY A 226 6.25 3.45 -0.83
CA GLY A 226 7.31 3.03 0.08
C GLY A 226 7.17 1.59 0.57
N SER A 227 6.16 0.86 0.12
CA SER A 227 6.00 -0.57 0.43
C SER A 227 7.17 -1.40 -0.13
N PRO A 228 7.66 -2.40 0.60
CA PRO A 228 8.63 -3.35 0.07
C PRO A 228 7.96 -4.29 -0.93
N VAL A 229 8.59 -4.44 -2.11
CA VAL A 229 8.34 -5.55 -3.03
C VAL A 229 9.30 -6.67 -2.65
N LEU A 230 8.78 -7.84 -2.32
CA LEU A 230 9.52 -8.96 -1.73
C LEU A 230 9.52 -10.16 -2.67
N ALA A 231 10.66 -10.83 -2.82
CA ALA A 231 10.75 -12.10 -3.52
C ALA A 231 9.98 -13.19 -2.75
N ALA A 232 9.09 -13.91 -3.43
CA ALA A 232 8.18 -14.86 -2.79
C ALA A 232 8.88 -16.08 -2.16
N ASP A 233 10.06 -16.44 -2.66
CA ASP A 233 10.84 -17.61 -2.23
C ASP A 233 11.73 -17.34 -1.00
N SER A 234 12.24 -16.12 -0.90
CA SER A 234 13.31 -15.73 0.04
C SER A 234 12.87 -14.66 1.03
N ASN A 235 11.75 -13.98 0.77
CA ASN A 235 11.25 -12.86 1.57
C ASN A 235 12.24 -11.68 1.66
N LEU A 236 13.17 -11.60 0.71
CA LEU A 236 14.11 -10.49 0.59
C LEU A 236 13.51 -9.39 -0.28
N VAL A 237 13.77 -8.14 0.08
CA VAL A 237 13.29 -6.99 -0.67
C VAL A 237 14.01 -6.94 -2.01
N VAL A 238 13.26 -6.77 -3.09
CA VAL A 238 13.78 -6.63 -4.47
C VAL A 238 13.51 -5.25 -5.06
N GLY A 239 12.54 -4.52 -4.49
CA GLY A 239 12.24 -3.15 -4.88
C GLY A 239 11.48 -2.37 -3.81
N LEU A 240 11.49 -1.05 -3.96
CA LEU A 240 10.69 -0.11 -3.18
C LEU A 240 9.55 0.39 -4.07
N HIS A 241 8.31 -0.02 -3.79
CA HIS A 241 7.14 0.44 -4.55
C HIS A 241 7.08 1.96 -4.50
N ASN A 242 6.91 2.60 -5.66
CA ASN A 242 7.03 4.05 -5.77
C ASN A 242 6.04 4.69 -6.75
N CYS A 243 5.42 3.90 -7.63
CA CYS A 243 4.41 4.42 -8.53
C CYS A 243 3.58 3.30 -9.16
N GLY A 244 2.56 3.69 -9.91
CA GLY A 244 1.71 2.84 -10.70
C GLY A 244 0.80 3.64 -11.61
N GLY A 245 -0.15 2.93 -12.22
CA GLY A 245 -1.13 3.48 -13.14
C GLY A 245 -1.62 2.36 -14.06
N CYS A 246 -2.94 2.14 -14.09
CA CYS A 246 -3.56 1.15 -14.97
C CYS A 246 -3.83 1.70 -16.38
N SER A 247 -2.93 2.51 -16.94
CA SER A 247 -3.18 3.06 -18.27
C SER A 247 -2.97 1.98 -19.34
N PRO A 248 -3.70 2.03 -20.47
CA PRO A 248 -3.45 1.12 -21.59
C PRO A 248 -1.99 1.15 -22.09
N SER A 249 -1.30 2.30 -21.92
CA SER A 249 0.11 2.48 -22.29
C SER A 249 1.10 1.85 -21.31
N THR A 250 0.66 1.48 -20.09
CA THR A 250 1.51 0.95 -19.01
C THR A 250 1.15 -0.48 -18.60
N GLN A 251 -0.05 -0.95 -18.95
CA GLN A 251 -0.54 -2.30 -18.63
C GLN A 251 0.39 -3.42 -19.12
N ALA A 252 1.11 -3.22 -20.23
CA ALA A 252 2.10 -4.17 -20.76
C ALA A 252 3.38 -4.29 -19.91
N TYR A 253 3.69 -3.29 -19.08
CA TYR A 253 4.94 -3.19 -18.31
C TYR A 253 4.75 -3.54 -16.84
N GLY A 254 3.52 -3.72 -16.38
CA GLY A 254 3.19 -3.81 -14.97
C GLY A 254 2.41 -2.56 -14.58
N SER A 255 1.19 -2.80 -14.12
CA SER A 255 0.29 -1.86 -13.49
C SER A 255 0.93 -0.97 -12.43
N ASN A 256 1.99 -1.47 -11.79
CA ASN A 256 2.65 -0.88 -10.65
C ASN A 256 4.17 -1.05 -10.76
N TYR A 257 4.93 -0.17 -10.12
CA TYR A 257 6.37 -0.03 -10.28
C TYR A 257 7.09 0.08 -8.95
N ALA A 258 8.36 -0.34 -8.96
CA ALA A 258 9.24 -0.22 -7.83
C ALA A 258 10.66 0.17 -8.26
N VAL A 259 11.28 1.09 -7.52
CA VAL A 259 12.71 1.39 -7.66
C VAL A 259 13.49 0.14 -7.24
N LYS A 260 14.50 -0.24 -8.03
CA LYS A 260 15.30 -1.44 -7.78
C LYS A 260 16.04 -1.29 -6.46
N ILE A 261 15.91 -2.25 -5.56
CA ILE A 261 16.53 -2.13 -4.22
C ILE A 261 18.06 -2.02 -4.32
N LEU A 262 18.68 -2.63 -5.33
CA LEU A 262 20.13 -2.55 -5.55
C LEU A 262 20.60 -1.12 -5.84
N GLN A 263 19.82 -0.32 -6.58
CA GLN A 263 20.16 1.08 -6.83
C GLN A 263 20.15 1.91 -5.53
N ILE A 264 19.19 1.63 -4.65
CA ILE A 264 19.09 2.27 -3.33
C ILE A 264 20.27 1.82 -2.45
N VAL A 265 20.59 0.52 -2.43
CA VAL A 265 21.73 -0.03 -1.69
C VAL A 265 23.04 0.61 -2.15
N ASP A 266 23.26 0.73 -3.46
CA ASP A 266 24.47 1.34 -4.01
C ASP A 266 24.55 2.84 -3.68
N SER A 267 23.43 3.55 -3.77
CA SER A 267 23.32 4.96 -3.36
C SER A 267 23.66 5.15 -1.88
N LEU A 268 23.12 4.30 -0.99
CA LEU A 268 23.38 4.36 0.45
C LEU A 268 24.82 3.97 0.80
N ARG A 269 25.40 2.97 0.11
CA ARG A 269 26.82 2.62 0.26
C ARG A 269 27.73 3.78 -0.13
N ALA A 270 27.46 4.42 -1.27
CA ALA A 270 28.22 5.57 -1.74
C ALA A 270 28.15 6.76 -0.75
N LYS A 271 27.03 6.90 -0.04
CA LYS A 271 26.83 7.91 1.01
C LYS A 271 27.39 7.48 2.38
N ASN A 272 27.90 6.25 2.52
CA ASN A 272 28.29 5.63 3.79
C ASN A 272 27.17 5.62 4.85
N LEU A 273 25.93 5.41 4.38
CA LEU A 273 24.69 5.45 5.17
C LEU A 273 23.84 4.18 5.00
N LEU A 274 24.40 3.11 4.40
CA LEU A 274 23.71 1.83 4.34
C LEU A 274 23.62 1.25 5.77
N PRO A 275 22.41 0.98 6.30
CA PRO A 275 22.28 0.41 7.64
C PRO A 275 22.96 -0.96 7.75
N ARG A 276 23.41 -1.31 8.96
CA ARG A 276 23.94 -2.66 9.22
C ARG A 276 22.89 -3.72 8.92
N ASP A 277 23.35 -4.87 8.45
CA ASP A 277 22.49 -6.00 8.07
C ASP A 277 21.39 -5.66 7.05
N ALA A 278 21.49 -4.51 6.35
CA ALA A 278 20.50 -4.11 5.35
C ALA A 278 20.51 -5.00 4.11
N VAL A 279 21.59 -5.72 3.82
CA VAL A 279 21.70 -6.60 2.66
C VAL A 279 21.93 -8.02 3.15
N ALA A 280 21.11 -8.97 2.70
CA ALA A 280 21.28 -10.37 3.05
C ALA A 280 22.55 -10.93 2.37
N PRO A 281 23.39 -11.69 3.07
CA PRO A 281 24.57 -12.28 2.47
C PRO A 281 24.18 -13.35 1.44
N THR A 282 24.75 -13.31 0.23
CA THR A 282 24.61 -14.42 -0.72
C THR A 282 25.09 -15.70 -0.02
N PRO A 283 24.32 -16.81 -0.04
CA PRO A 283 24.88 -18.10 0.32
C PRO A 283 26.13 -18.34 -0.55
N PRO A 284 27.28 -18.70 0.02
CA PRO A 284 28.45 -19.02 -0.78
C PRO A 284 28.03 -20.12 -1.77
N ARG A 285 28.18 -19.85 -3.06
CA ARG A 285 27.92 -20.84 -4.11
C ARG A 285 28.81 -22.03 -3.81
N THR A 286 28.23 -23.10 -3.26
CA THR A 286 28.92 -24.38 -3.21
C THR A 286 29.07 -24.79 -4.67
N PRO A 287 30.29 -24.98 -5.20
CA PRO A 287 30.45 -25.45 -6.57
C PRO A 287 29.66 -26.75 -6.69
N SER A 288 28.66 -26.74 -7.58
CA SER A 288 27.86 -27.91 -7.88
C SER A 288 28.84 -29.05 -8.21
N PRO A 289 28.75 -30.22 -7.54
CA PRO A 289 29.65 -31.32 -7.83
C PRO A 289 29.54 -31.63 -9.32
N THR A 290 30.68 -31.56 -10.00
CA THR A 290 30.81 -32.03 -11.38
C THR A 290 30.15 -33.41 -11.47
N PRO A 291 29.21 -33.65 -12.40
CA PRO A 291 28.50 -34.92 -12.46
C PRO A 291 29.53 -36.03 -12.65
N SER A 292 29.79 -36.78 -11.59
CA SER A 292 30.56 -38.01 -11.66
C SER A 292 29.75 -38.99 -12.50
N ARG A 293 30.36 -39.51 -13.57
CA ARG A 293 29.77 -40.54 -14.42
C ARG A 293 29.48 -41.79 -13.58
N THR A 294 28.25 -41.90 -13.09
CA THR A 294 27.75 -43.13 -12.48
C THR A 294 27.46 -44.13 -13.58
N LEU A 295 28.21 -45.24 -13.60
CA LEU A 295 27.91 -46.38 -14.47
C LEU A 295 26.56 -47.00 -14.06
N SER A 296 25.74 -47.22 -15.07
CA SER A 296 24.36 -47.73 -14.99
C SER A 296 24.32 -49.12 -14.33
N PRO A 297 23.50 -49.36 -13.28
CA PRO A 297 23.31 -50.69 -12.74
C PRO A 297 22.33 -51.51 -13.59
N THR A 298 22.69 -52.78 -13.77
CA THR A 298 21.98 -53.85 -14.50
C THR A 298 20.57 -54.09 -13.95
N PRO A 299 19.55 -54.37 -14.80
CA PRO A 299 18.18 -54.57 -14.34
C PRO A 299 18.01 -55.91 -13.61
N SER A 300 17.58 -55.84 -12.35
CA SER A 300 17.12 -56.99 -11.57
C SER A 300 15.61 -57.16 -11.74
N ARG A 301 15.17 -58.41 -11.94
CA ARG A 301 13.77 -58.78 -12.22
C ARG A 301 12.93 -58.76 -10.94
N THR A 302 11.85 -57.97 -10.95
CA THR A 302 10.81 -57.94 -9.91
C THR A 302 9.74 -59.01 -10.15
N PRO A 303 9.34 -59.84 -9.16
CA PRO A 303 8.14 -60.68 -9.25
C PRO A 303 6.84 -59.92 -8.97
N SER A 304 5.77 -60.35 -9.65
CA SER A 304 4.40 -59.81 -9.66
C SER A 304 3.68 -59.75 -8.30
N PRO A 305 2.68 -58.85 -8.14
CA PRO A 305 1.88 -58.72 -6.91
C PRO A 305 0.74 -59.76 -6.82
N ILE A 306 0.48 -60.22 -5.60
CA ILE A 306 -0.70 -61.01 -5.18
C ILE A 306 -1.77 -60.05 -4.63
N PRO A 307 -3.07 -60.21 -4.95
CA PRO A 307 -4.14 -59.33 -4.48
C PRO A 307 -4.66 -59.76 -3.10
N SER A 308 -5.01 -58.80 -2.25
CA SER A 308 -5.83 -59.05 -1.05
C SER A 308 -6.85 -57.94 -0.84
N ARG A 309 -7.97 -58.34 -0.24
CA ARG A 309 -9.33 -57.81 -0.42
C ARG A 309 -9.70 -56.75 0.62
N THR A 310 -10.58 -55.86 0.18
CA THR A 310 -11.45 -54.97 0.97
C THR A 310 -12.33 -55.76 1.95
N PRO A 311 -12.68 -55.16 3.10
CA PRO A 311 -14.09 -55.02 3.43
C PRO A 311 -14.49 -53.61 3.93
N SER A 312 -15.77 -53.30 3.69
CA SER A 312 -16.52 -52.06 3.98
C SER A 312 -17.39 -52.26 5.27
N PRO A 313 -18.29 -51.34 5.68
CA PRO A 313 -18.22 -50.62 6.96
C PRO A 313 -19.33 -51.03 7.96
N THR A 314 -19.31 -50.51 9.19
CA THR A 314 -20.45 -50.58 10.13
C THR A 314 -20.47 -49.35 11.07
N PRO A 315 -21.64 -48.81 11.48
CA PRO A 315 -21.79 -47.43 11.99
C PRO A 315 -22.03 -47.28 13.51
N SER A 316 -22.04 -46.01 13.95
CA SER A 316 -22.70 -45.41 15.14
C SER A 316 -21.99 -45.56 16.51
N PRO A 317 -22.28 -44.72 17.56
CA PRO A 317 -23.30 -43.67 17.67
C PRO A 317 -22.85 -42.30 18.27
N THR A 318 -23.73 -41.32 18.09
CA THR A 318 -23.80 -40.00 18.74
C THR A 318 -23.98 -40.09 20.26
N PRO A 319 -23.45 -39.11 21.03
CA PRO A 319 -24.17 -38.65 22.20
C PRO A 319 -24.48 -37.14 22.16
N SER A 320 -25.71 -36.87 22.58
CA SER A 320 -26.30 -35.58 22.91
C SER A 320 -25.66 -34.98 24.17
N SER A 321 -25.51 -33.66 24.23
CA SER A 321 -25.26 -32.94 25.48
C SER A 321 -26.10 -31.66 25.54
N THR A 322 -26.97 -31.64 26.55
CA THR A 322 -27.78 -30.54 27.07
C THR A 322 -26.93 -29.34 27.51
N PRO A 323 -27.38 -28.07 27.32
CA PRO A 323 -26.68 -26.90 27.82
C PRO A 323 -26.99 -26.64 29.30
N SER A 324 -25.98 -26.30 30.09
CA SER A 324 -26.12 -25.60 31.38
C SER A 324 -25.63 -24.15 31.26
N PRO A 325 -26.17 -23.21 32.05
CA PRO A 325 -25.94 -21.79 31.86
C PRO A 325 -24.59 -21.40 32.46
N ARG A 326 -23.70 -20.86 31.62
CA ARG A 326 -22.43 -20.27 32.06
C ARG A 326 -22.49 -18.75 31.86
N THR A 327 -22.18 -18.06 32.94
CA THR A 327 -22.00 -16.61 33.07
C THR A 327 -21.17 -16.01 31.93
N PRO A 328 -21.42 -14.74 31.55
CA PRO A 328 -20.68 -14.09 30.47
C PRO A 328 -19.19 -13.97 30.84
N PRO A 329 -18.26 -14.43 29.98
CA PRO A 329 -16.84 -14.24 30.20
C PRO A 329 -16.45 -12.76 29.94
N PRO A 330 -15.40 -12.24 30.60
CA PRO A 330 -14.89 -10.91 30.33
C PRO A 330 -14.38 -10.79 28.88
N ALA A 331 -14.39 -9.57 28.35
CA ALA A 331 -14.03 -9.22 26.99
C ALA A 331 -12.71 -9.91 26.54
N LEU A 332 -12.77 -10.61 25.41
CA LEU A 332 -11.66 -11.37 24.82
C LEU A 332 -10.59 -10.43 24.26
N THR A 333 -9.47 -10.29 24.96
CA THR A 333 -8.21 -9.81 24.38
C THR A 333 -7.69 -10.88 23.42
N SER A 334 -7.66 -10.60 22.11
CA SER A 334 -7.09 -11.53 21.12
C SER A 334 -5.57 -11.42 21.12
N ILE A 335 -4.88 -12.36 21.75
CA ILE A 335 -3.41 -12.44 21.76
C ILE A 335 -2.96 -13.18 20.50
N ILE A 336 -2.42 -12.47 19.51
CA ILE A 336 -1.69 -13.11 18.41
C ILE A 336 -0.26 -13.33 18.88
N THR A 337 0.05 -14.56 19.29
CA THR A 337 1.41 -14.96 19.64
C THR A 337 2.06 -15.53 18.38
N PHE A 338 3.09 -14.88 17.85
CA PHE A 338 3.88 -15.44 16.75
C PHE A 338 4.96 -16.36 17.33
N GLU A 339 4.92 -17.66 17.05
CA GLU A 339 6.01 -18.55 17.46
C GLU A 339 7.35 -18.06 16.87
N GLY A 340 8.30 -17.74 17.75
CA GLY A 340 9.63 -17.23 17.41
C GLY A 340 9.84 -15.73 17.60
N ALA A 341 8.78 -14.96 17.90
CA ALA A 341 8.91 -13.59 18.38
C ALA A 341 7.80 -13.35 19.42
N ASN A 342 8.17 -13.14 20.70
CA ASN A 342 7.22 -12.72 21.73
C ASN A 342 6.77 -11.27 21.46
N ILE A 343 6.11 -11.02 20.34
CA ILE A 343 5.43 -9.77 20.06
C ILE A 343 4.03 -9.94 20.62
N THR A 344 3.83 -9.41 21.81
CA THR A 344 2.49 -9.10 22.29
C THR A 344 2.05 -7.86 21.52
N VAL A 345 1.38 -8.04 20.38
CA VAL A 345 0.64 -6.94 19.76
C VAL A 345 -0.56 -6.71 20.67
N LEU A 346 -0.39 -5.84 21.66
CA LEU A 346 -1.50 -5.36 22.47
C LEU A 346 -2.38 -4.55 21.51
N HIS A 347 -3.45 -5.18 21.03
CA HIS A 347 -4.59 -4.42 20.50
C HIS A 347 -5.23 -3.78 21.71
N THR A 348 -4.77 -2.58 22.05
CA THR A 348 -5.47 -1.75 23.01
C THR A 348 -6.61 -1.10 22.24
N ASP A 349 -7.85 -1.46 22.57
CA ASP A 349 -9.01 -0.59 22.39
C ASP A 349 -8.87 0.65 23.31
N GLU A 350 -7.69 1.28 23.33
CA GLU A 350 -7.50 2.58 23.94
C GLU A 350 -7.94 3.58 22.87
N PRO A 351 -8.99 4.38 23.12
CA PRO A 351 -9.47 5.34 22.15
C PRO A 351 -8.33 6.26 21.75
N SER A 352 -8.06 6.31 20.44
CA SER A 352 -7.18 7.30 19.84
C SER A 352 -7.64 8.69 20.30
N PRO A 353 -6.73 9.59 20.70
CA PRO A 353 -7.09 10.99 20.97
C PRO A 353 -7.55 11.76 19.71
N PHE A 354 -7.76 11.10 18.56
CA PHE A 354 -8.09 11.75 17.29
C PHE A 354 -9.28 11.15 16.50
N SER A 355 -10.13 10.29 17.07
CA SER A 355 -11.34 9.83 16.37
C SER A 355 -12.62 10.49 16.93
N GLN A 356 -12.78 11.80 16.71
CA GLN A 356 -14.00 12.53 17.09
C GLN A 356 -15.16 12.34 16.11
N CYS A 357 -14.91 11.80 14.92
CA CYS A 357 -15.93 11.42 13.95
C CYS A 357 -16.06 9.90 13.85
N THR A 358 -17.31 9.45 13.77
CA THR A 358 -17.70 8.06 13.54
C THR A 358 -17.58 7.68 12.07
N VAL A 359 -17.52 6.37 11.80
CA VAL A 359 -17.26 5.71 10.51
C VAL A 359 -17.85 6.45 9.29
N GLU A 360 -16.95 6.78 8.36
CA GLU A 360 -17.21 7.27 7.01
C GLU A 360 -18.13 6.31 6.25
N LYS A 361 -19.20 6.84 5.65
CA LYS A 361 -20.03 6.09 4.71
C LYS A 361 -19.93 6.70 3.34
N ASP A 362 -19.42 5.90 2.41
CA ASP A 362 -19.36 6.26 0.99
C ASP A 362 -20.74 6.15 0.34
N ASN A 363 -20.95 6.98 -0.66
CA ASN A 363 -22.14 7.09 -1.49
C ASN A 363 -23.42 7.44 -0.71
N ILE A 364 -23.29 8.25 0.34
CA ILE A 364 -24.41 8.66 1.18
C ILE A 364 -24.50 10.18 1.31
N ASP A 365 -25.72 10.69 1.16
CA ASP A 365 -26.13 12.03 1.53
C ASP A 365 -27.14 11.99 2.68
N PHE A 366 -27.20 13.06 3.47
CA PHE A 366 -28.24 13.31 4.46
C PHE A 366 -29.00 14.58 4.06
N GLU A 367 -30.27 14.45 3.72
CA GLU A 367 -31.05 15.58 3.21
C GLU A 367 -31.19 16.71 4.24
N GLY A 368 -30.81 17.92 3.84
CA GLY A 368 -31.02 19.15 4.60
C GLY A 368 -30.13 19.31 5.84
N ASN A 369 -30.53 20.25 6.71
CA ASN A 369 -29.81 20.66 7.91
C ASN A 369 -28.42 21.29 7.68
N ASP A 370 -28.10 21.70 6.45
CA ASP A 370 -26.86 22.42 6.14
C ASP A 370 -26.78 23.75 6.90
N ILE A 371 -25.71 23.92 7.67
CA ILE A 371 -25.45 25.12 8.47
C ILE A 371 -24.24 25.91 7.98
N ALA A 372 -23.33 25.25 7.26
CA ALA A 372 -22.16 25.88 6.66
C ALA A 372 -21.60 24.98 5.56
N SER A 373 -20.74 25.55 4.72
CA SER A 373 -19.88 24.77 3.83
C SER A 373 -18.45 25.29 3.84
N THR A 374 -17.52 24.36 3.67
CA THR A 374 -16.08 24.65 3.58
C THR A 374 -15.50 23.95 2.35
N SER A 375 -14.43 24.49 1.78
CA SER A 375 -13.74 23.84 0.67
C SER A 375 -12.62 22.98 1.22
N ARG A 376 -12.72 21.67 0.99
CA ARG A 376 -11.73 20.68 1.38
C ARG A 376 -11.54 19.69 0.25
N ARG A 377 -10.30 19.41 -0.09
CA ARG A 377 -9.98 18.49 -1.18
C ARG A 377 -10.35 17.05 -0.85
N GLU A 378 -10.31 16.67 0.42
CA GLU A 378 -10.56 15.31 0.87
C GLU A 378 -11.74 15.26 1.85
N PRO A 379 -12.59 14.20 1.83
CA PRO A 379 -13.71 14.04 2.75
C PRO A 379 -13.37 14.09 4.24
N ASP A 380 -12.20 13.57 4.61
CA ASP A 380 -11.78 13.42 6.00
C ASP A 380 -11.48 14.77 6.66
N ASP A 381 -11.10 15.78 5.87
CA ASP A 381 -10.85 17.14 6.36
C ASP A 381 -12.15 17.81 6.86
N CYS A 382 -13.32 17.30 6.48
CA CYS A 382 -14.60 17.82 6.93
C CYS A 382 -14.87 17.53 8.41
N CYS A 383 -14.17 16.56 9.01
CA CYS A 383 -14.32 16.26 10.43
C CYS A 383 -13.84 17.44 11.28
N ASP A 384 -12.65 17.97 10.97
CA ASP A 384 -12.11 19.14 11.68
C ASP A 384 -13.00 20.38 11.50
N ASP A 385 -13.53 20.57 10.28
CA ASP A 385 -14.45 21.68 9.99
C ASP A 385 -15.78 21.55 10.74
N CYS A 386 -16.32 20.33 10.84
CA CYS A 386 -17.55 20.08 11.59
C CYS A 386 -17.30 20.29 13.09
N THR A 387 -16.22 19.74 13.66
CA THR A 387 -15.85 19.94 15.07
C THR A 387 -15.63 21.42 15.41
N ALA A 388 -15.02 22.18 14.50
CA ALA A 388 -14.78 23.62 14.68
C ALA A 388 -16.04 24.48 14.49
N THR A 389 -17.13 23.92 13.96
CA THR A 389 -18.37 24.64 13.65
C THR A 389 -19.43 24.40 14.73
N PRO A 390 -19.75 25.41 15.57
CA PRO A 390 -20.75 25.26 16.61
C PRO A 390 -22.09 24.78 16.05
N GLY A 391 -22.57 23.66 16.59
CA GLY A 391 -23.84 23.05 16.19
C GLY A 391 -23.75 22.09 15.01
N CYS A 392 -22.57 21.85 14.41
CA CYS A 392 -22.41 20.75 13.44
C CYS A 392 -22.45 19.40 14.15
N GLN A 393 -23.22 18.47 13.63
CA GLN A 393 -23.32 17.08 14.13
C GLN A 393 -22.96 16.05 13.05
N VAL A 394 -23.09 16.43 11.78
CA VAL A 394 -22.92 15.58 10.61
C VAL A 394 -22.25 16.41 9.53
N TYR A 395 -21.42 15.80 8.69
CA TYR A 395 -21.00 16.42 7.44
C TYR A 395 -21.23 15.46 6.28
N VAL A 396 -21.38 16.03 5.08
CA VAL A 396 -21.37 15.30 3.81
C VAL A 396 -20.35 16.00 2.92
N TRP A 397 -19.37 15.29 2.40
CA TRP A 397 -18.44 15.81 1.42
C TRP A 397 -18.89 15.44 0.00
N SER A 398 -18.66 16.33 -0.95
CA SER A 398 -18.80 16.05 -2.39
C SER A 398 -17.64 16.63 -3.19
N ASP A 399 -17.45 16.16 -4.42
CA ASP A 399 -16.46 16.65 -5.39
C ASP A 399 -16.76 18.04 -5.96
N TYR A 400 -17.85 18.67 -5.52
CA TYR A 400 -18.26 20.01 -5.94
C TYR A 400 -17.13 21.02 -5.72
N ASN A 401 -16.81 21.82 -6.74
CA ASN A 401 -15.72 22.80 -6.75
C ASN A 401 -14.32 22.24 -6.38
N GLY A 402 -14.04 20.98 -6.70
CA GLY A 402 -12.77 20.33 -6.34
C GLY A 402 -12.72 19.84 -4.89
N GLY A 403 -13.89 19.78 -4.24
CA GLY A 403 -14.08 19.28 -2.89
C GLY A 403 -14.79 20.28 -1.97
N THR A 404 -15.98 19.91 -1.50
CA THR A 404 -16.81 20.73 -0.59
C THR A 404 -17.35 19.88 0.56
N CYS A 405 -17.15 20.35 1.79
CA CYS A 405 -17.83 19.83 2.97
C CYS A 405 -19.12 20.59 3.20
N TRP A 406 -20.22 19.86 3.29
CA TRP A 406 -21.54 20.33 3.66
C TRP A 406 -21.78 20.00 5.13
N LEU A 407 -21.55 20.96 6.01
CA LEU A 407 -21.66 20.82 7.46
C LEU A 407 -23.12 20.94 7.89
N LYS A 408 -23.60 19.99 8.69
CA LYS A 408 -25.02 19.83 9.00
C LYS A 408 -25.27 19.75 10.50
N SER A 409 -26.35 20.38 10.96
CA SER A 409 -26.71 20.40 12.39
C SER A 409 -27.38 19.13 12.89
N ALA A 410 -27.91 18.29 12.00
CA ALA A 410 -28.56 17.04 12.34
C ALA A 410 -28.51 16.06 11.16
N LYS A 411 -28.70 14.78 11.47
CA LYS A 411 -28.82 13.71 10.47
C LYS A 411 -30.21 13.74 9.83
N GLY A 412 -30.29 14.17 8.58
CA GLY A 412 -31.50 14.13 7.76
C GLY A 412 -31.86 12.73 7.26
N ALA A 413 -32.84 12.67 6.35
CA ALA A 413 -33.16 11.42 5.65
C ALA A 413 -31.94 10.95 4.84
N MET A 414 -31.56 9.69 5.04
CA MET A 414 -30.46 9.09 4.30
C MET A 414 -30.87 8.89 2.84
N ARG A 415 -30.02 9.34 1.92
CA ARG A 415 -30.12 9.01 0.50
C ARG A 415 -28.84 8.39 0.01
N PHE A 416 -28.99 7.45 -0.91
CA PHE A 416 -27.87 6.96 -1.68
C PHE A 416 -27.55 7.96 -2.81
N ALA A 417 -26.30 8.41 -2.87
CA ALA A 417 -25.82 9.36 -3.86
C ALA A 417 -24.34 9.07 -4.15
N TYR A 418 -24.03 8.66 -5.38
CA TYR A 418 -22.66 8.28 -5.76
C TYR A 418 -21.68 9.45 -5.64
N GLY A 419 -20.50 9.19 -5.08
CA GLY A 419 -19.41 10.17 -4.94
C GLY A 419 -19.53 11.09 -3.72
N LEU A 420 -20.55 10.90 -2.87
CA LEU A 420 -20.70 11.64 -1.62
C LEU A 420 -20.17 10.82 -0.44
N HIS A 421 -19.56 11.48 0.54
CA HIS A 421 -18.98 10.84 1.71
C HIS A 421 -19.54 11.49 2.98
N ALA A 422 -20.21 10.72 3.84
CA ALA A 422 -20.84 11.26 5.02
C ALA A 422 -20.29 10.66 6.32
N ALA A 423 -20.16 11.49 7.36
CA ALA A 423 -19.82 11.05 8.70
C ALA A 423 -20.51 11.92 9.77
N SER A 424 -20.55 11.42 11.01
CA SER A 424 -21.11 12.12 12.18
C SER A 424 -20.07 12.29 13.27
N ILE A 425 -20.08 13.40 13.99
CA ILE A 425 -19.27 13.56 15.20
C ILE A 425 -19.83 12.65 16.31
N SER A 426 -18.96 11.98 17.07
CA SER A 426 -19.37 11.18 18.24
C SER A 426 -19.85 12.10 19.35
N SER A 427 -21.03 11.85 19.91
CA SER A 427 -21.69 12.73 20.88
C SER A 427 -21.13 12.71 22.31
N ASP A 428 -19.89 12.26 22.53
CA ASP A 428 -19.32 12.07 23.88
C ASP A 428 -18.06 12.92 24.12
N SER A 429 -18.15 14.24 23.88
CA SER A 429 -17.21 15.20 24.45
C SER A 429 -17.81 16.60 24.51
N LEU A 430 -18.48 16.89 25.63
CA LEU A 430 -18.60 18.24 26.20
C LEU A 430 -17.70 18.34 27.42
#